data_AF-A0A9N9PMH7-F1
#
_entry.id   AF-A0A9N9PMH7-F1
#
_cell.length_a   1.000
_cell.length_b   1.000
_cell.length_c   1.000
_cell.angle_alpha   90.00
_cell.angle_beta   90.00
_cell.angle_gamma   90.00
#
_symmetry.space_group_name_H-M   'P 1'
#
loop_
_entity.id
_entity.type
_entity.pdbx_description
1 polymer ?
#
loop_
_entity_poly.entity_id
_entity_poly.type
_entity_poly.pdbx_seq_one_letter_code
_entity_poly.pdbx_strand_id
1 'polypeptide(L)'
;DLPDELLIKIIKRIVILNHMIIVCKRFYTIISDHQFKADWIIFRFGKTHALFYAVNLGPSFINIKVVEAIICKGGNFSRYFIQRLHTVVGFFDKDLLKHKIRHRTAANTAEEELNLFQFQW
;
A
#
# COMPACT_ATOMS: atom_id res chain seq x y z
N ASP A 1 -18.62 -26.69 -18.26
CA ASP A 1 -17.92 -25.78 -17.34
C ASP A 1 -17.30 -24.60 -18.07
N LEU A 2 -17.31 -23.41 -17.45
CA LEU A 2 -16.58 -22.24 -17.98
C LEU A 2 -15.07 -22.55 -17.97
N PRO A 3 -14.29 -22.26 -19.02
CA PRO A 3 -12.82 -22.41 -19.02
C PRO A 3 -12.11 -21.46 -18.06
N ASP A 4 -10.95 -21.86 -17.52
CA ASP A 4 -10.17 -21.03 -16.57
C ASP A 4 -9.73 -19.69 -17.18
N GLU A 5 -9.42 -19.64 -18.47
CA GLU A 5 -9.03 -18.41 -19.15
C GLU A 5 -10.13 -17.33 -19.14
N LEU A 6 -11.38 -17.75 -19.37
CA LEU A 6 -12.53 -16.85 -19.32
C LEU A 6 -12.82 -16.45 -17.87
N LEU A 7 -12.69 -17.39 -16.93
CA LEU A 7 -12.87 -17.12 -15.51
C LEU A 7 -11.84 -16.09 -15.01
N ILE A 8 -10.57 -16.22 -15.38
CA ILE A 8 -9.51 -15.25 -15.07
C ILE A 8 -9.87 -13.86 -15.60
N LYS A 9 -10.35 -13.74 -16.84
CA LYS A 9 -10.77 -12.45 -17.43
C LYS A 9 -11.93 -11.82 -16.66
N ILE A 10 -12.87 -12.62 -16.15
CA ILE A 10 -13.99 -12.14 -15.33
C ILE A 10 -13.48 -11.68 -13.96
N ILE A 11 -12.74 -12.53 -13.24
CA ILE A 11 -12.22 -12.20 -11.90
C ILE A 11 -11.31 -10.96 -11.98
N LYS A 12 -10.55 -10.80 -13.07
CA LYS A 12 -9.69 -9.65 -13.30
C LYS A 12 -10.42 -8.29 -13.26
N ARG A 13 -11.73 -8.28 -13.55
CA ARG A 13 -12.58 -7.08 -13.53
C ARG A 13 -13.23 -6.83 -12.16
N ILE A 14 -13.18 -7.80 -11.25
CA ILE A 14 -13.77 -7.68 -9.91
C ILE A 14 -12.90 -6.74 -9.06
N VAL A 15 -13.57 -5.82 -8.35
CA VAL A 15 -12.90 -4.79 -7.52
C VAL A 15 -12.40 -5.36 -6.19
N ILE A 16 -13.10 -6.33 -5.60
CA ILE A 16 -12.77 -6.87 -4.28
C ILE A 16 -12.52 -8.37 -4.38
N LEU A 17 -11.25 -8.77 -4.39
CA LEU A 17 -10.86 -10.17 -4.50
C LEU A 17 -11.13 -10.99 -3.22
N ASN A 18 -11.05 -10.37 -2.03
CA ASN A 18 -11.15 -11.10 -0.76
C ASN A 18 -12.49 -11.85 -0.58
N HIS A 19 -13.60 -11.24 -1.01
CA HIS A 19 -14.91 -11.92 -0.96
C HIS A 19 -15.02 -13.09 -1.94
N MET A 20 -14.24 -13.08 -3.02
CA MET A 20 -14.30 -14.12 -4.05
C MET A 20 -13.53 -15.38 -3.66
N ILE A 21 -12.51 -15.23 -2.81
CA ILE A 21 -11.72 -16.35 -2.29
C ILE A 21 -12.59 -17.35 -1.51
N ILE A 22 -13.63 -16.86 -0.82
CA ILE A 22 -14.53 -17.68 -0.01
C ILE A 22 -15.68 -18.34 -0.81
N VAL A 23 -15.93 -17.91 -2.05
CA VAL A 23 -17.09 -18.39 -2.83
C VAL A 23 -16.92 -19.86 -3.23
N CYS A 24 -15.77 -20.21 -3.82
CA CYS A 24 -15.48 -21.61 -4.15
C CYS A 24 -13.98 -21.87 -4.33
N LYS A 25 -13.61 -23.17 -4.29
CA LYS A 25 -12.22 -23.64 -4.43
C LYS A 25 -11.54 -23.14 -5.70
N ARG A 26 -12.28 -23.02 -6.80
CA ARG A 26 -11.72 -22.63 -8.10
C ARG A 26 -11.30 -21.16 -8.13
N PHE A 27 -12.11 -20.28 -7.53
CA PHE A 27 -11.76 -18.88 -7.34
C PHE A 27 -10.60 -18.74 -6.34
N TYR A 28 -10.63 -19.51 -5.25
CA TYR A 28 -9.51 -19.56 -4.30
C TYR A 28 -8.19 -19.88 -5.01
N THR A 29 -8.14 -20.93 -5.84
CA THR A 29 -6.92 -21.32 -6.56
C THR A 29 -6.41 -20.22 -7.49
N ILE A 30 -7.29 -19.61 -8.28
CA ILE A 30 -6.91 -18.53 -9.21
C ILE A 30 -6.44 -17.29 -8.45
N ILE A 31 -7.17 -16.86 -7.42
CA ILE A 31 -6.87 -15.63 -6.69
C ILE A 31 -5.65 -15.79 -5.78
N SER A 32 -5.37 -17.01 -5.31
CA SER A 32 -4.19 -17.30 -4.49
C SER A 32 -2.90 -17.33 -5.31
N ASP A 33 -2.99 -17.49 -6.63
CA ASP A 33 -1.83 -17.45 -7.52
C ASP A 33 -1.17 -16.06 -7.51
N HIS A 34 0.14 -16.05 -7.33
CA HIS A 34 0.92 -14.81 -7.25
C HIS A 34 1.02 -14.11 -8.61
N GLN A 35 1.03 -14.85 -9.73
CA GLN A 35 1.04 -14.25 -11.06
C GLN A 35 -0.27 -13.52 -11.33
N PHE A 36 -1.41 -14.16 -11.01
CA PHE A 36 -2.72 -13.54 -11.09
C PHE A 36 -2.83 -12.28 -10.21
N LYS A 37 -2.41 -12.33 -8.95
CA LYS A 37 -2.41 -11.14 -8.07
C LYS A 37 -1.62 -9.98 -8.65
N ALA A 38 -0.43 -10.25 -9.21
CA ALA A 38 0.38 -9.24 -9.88
C ALA A 38 -0.33 -8.67 -11.13
N ASP A 39 -0.93 -9.53 -11.96
CA ASP A 39 -1.67 -9.09 -13.16
C ASP A 39 -2.90 -8.27 -12.82
N TRP A 40 -3.62 -8.67 -11.77
CA TRP A 40 -4.81 -7.98 -11.30
C TRP A 40 -4.47 -6.57 -10.81
N ILE A 41 -3.44 -6.44 -9.98
CA ILE A 41 -3.11 -5.14 -9.38
C ILE A 41 -2.49 -4.17 -10.40
N ILE A 42 -1.67 -4.69 -11.33
CA ILE A 42 -1.12 -3.90 -12.44
C ILE A 42 -2.25 -3.45 -13.37
N PHE A 43 -3.20 -4.33 -13.69
CA PHE A 43 -4.35 -3.96 -14.52
C PHE A 43 -5.21 -2.88 -13.85
N ARG A 44 -5.36 -2.93 -12.52
CA ARG A 44 -6.23 -2.01 -11.78
C ARG A 44 -5.62 -0.63 -11.56
N PHE A 45 -4.33 -0.56 -11.24
CA PHE A 45 -3.69 0.68 -10.77
C PHE A 45 -2.51 1.13 -11.64
N GLY A 46 -2.14 0.34 -12.65
CA GLY A 46 -0.96 0.55 -13.46
C GLY A 46 0.33 0.09 -12.78
N LYS A 47 1.37 -0.09 -13.59
CA LYS A 47 2.68 -0.61 -13.15
C LYS A 47 3.32 0.26 -12.06
N THR A 48 3.22 1.59 -12.20
CA THR A 48 3.85 2.56 -11.29
C THR A 48 3.30 2.51 -9.86
N HIS A 49 2.02 2.19 -9.72
CA HIS A 49 1.35 2.22 -8.40
C HIS A 49 1.07 0.83 -7.85
N ALA A 50 1.34 -0.24 -8.62
CA ALA A 50 1.06 -1.62 -8.25
C ALA A 50 1.60 -1.99 -6.86
N LEU A 51 2.88 -1.72 -6.59
CA LEU A 51 3.49 -2.04 -5.29
C LEU A 51 2.90 -1.22 -4.13
N PHE A 52 2.60 0.06 -4.35
CA PHE A 52 1.96 0.90 -3.33
C PHE A 52 0.60 0.35 -2.92
N TYR A 53 -0.25 0.02 -3.89
CA TYR A 53 -1.57 -0.56 -3.61
C TYR A 53 -1.45 -1.99 -3.05
N ALA A 54 -0.47 -2.78 -3.47
CA ALA A 54 -0.26 -4.13 -2.94
C ALA A 54 -0.03 -4.10 -1.42
N VAL A 55 0.80 -3.16 -0.96
CA VAL A 55 1.06 -2.97 0.48
C VAL A 55 -0.19 -2.48 1.21
N ASN A 56 -0.96 -1.57 0.60
CA ASN A 56 -2.20 -1.06 1.22
C ASN A 56 -3.29 -2.14 1.37
N LEU A 57 -3.31 -3.15 0.49
CA LEU A 57 -4.21 -4.30 0.62
C LEU A 57 -3.83 -5.24 1.76
N GLY A 58 -2.62 -5.10 2.31
CA GLY A 58 -2.17 -5.78 3.51
C GLY A 58 -1.59 -7.17 3.28
N PRO A 59 -1.15 -7.84 4.37
CA PRO A 59 -0.33 -9.05 4.31
C PRO A 59 -1.05 -10.29 3.75
N SER A 60 -2.38 -10.31 3.72
CA SER A 60 -3.15 -11.38 3.06
C SER A 60 -3.02 -11.33 1.53
N PHE A 61 -2.78 -10.14 0.98
CA PHE A 61 -2.60 -9.93 -0.44
C PHE A 61 -1.14 -10.09 -0.85
N ILE A 62 -0.24 -9.31 -0.22
CA ILE A 62 1.16 -9.16 -0.63
C ILE A 62 2.09 -10.15 0.09
N ASN A 63 2.96 -10.79 -0.69
CA ASN A 63 4.09 -11.58 -0.19
C ASN A 63 5.28 -11.44 -1.16
N ILE A 64 6.42 -12.03 -0.84
CA ILE A 64 7.65 -11.92 -1.64
C ILE A 64 7.40 -12.34 -3.10
N LYS A 65 6.70 -13.45 -3.34
CA LYS A 65 6.39 -13.93 -4.70
C LYS A 65 5.53 -12.96 -5.50
N VAL A 66 4.59 -12.28 -4.84
CA VAL A 66 3.75 -11.25 -5.48
C VAL A 66 4.59 -10.01 -5.82
N VAL A 67 5.51 -9.60 -4.93
CA VAL A 67 6.42 -8.47 -5.18
C VAL A 67 7.34 -8.77 -6.36
N GLU A 68 7.98 -9.95 -6.38
CA GLU A 68 8.82 -10.41 -7.49
C GLU A 68 8.04 -10.42 -8.81
N ALA A 69 6.82 -10.98 -8.80
CA ALA A 69 5.98 -11.01 -9.99
C ALA A 69 5.60 -9.61 -10.49
N ILE A 70 5.35 -8.64 -9.60
CA ILE A 70 5.09 -7.25 -9.98
C ILE A 70 6.32 -6.60 -10.60
N ILE A 71 7.51 -6.80 -10.01
CA ILE A 71 8.78 -6.25 -10.50
C ILE A 71 9.11 -6.83 -11.88
N CYS A 72 9.02 -8.16 -12.05
CA CYS A 72 9.25 -8.82 -13.34
C CYS A 72 8.31 -8.32 -14.45
N LYS A 73 7.11 -7.83 -14.10
CA LYS A 73 6.13 -7.25 -15.02
C LYS A 73 6.31 -5.75 -15.26
N GLY A 74 7.39 -5.17 -14.72
CA GLY A 74 7.77 -3.76 -14.88
C GLY A 74 7.13 -2.82 -13.86
N GLY A 75 6.64 -3.34 -12.73
CA GLY A 75 6.27 -2.51 -11.59
C GLY A 75 7.49 -1.79 -11.01
N ASN A 76 7.31 -0.55 -10.55
CA ASN A 76 8.40 0.27 -10.04
C ASN A 76 8.19 0.71 -8.58
N PHE A 77 9.29 1.10 -7.95
CA PHE A 77 9.31 1.64 -6.61
C PHE A 77 8.98 3.14 -6.64
N SER A 78 7.69 3.47 -6.80
CA SER A 78 7.26 4.86 -6.73
C SER A 78 7.61 5.50 -5.39
N ARG A 79 7.75 6.83 -5.36
CA ARG A 79 8.00 7.60 -4.12
C ARG A 79 7.00 7.25 -3.01
N TYR A 80 5.74 7.02 -3.39
CA TYR A 80 4.65 6.69 -2.48
C TYR A 80 4.80 5.29 -1.91
N PHE A 81 5.27 4.33 -2.71
CA PHE A 81 5.61 3.00 -2.22
C PHE A 81 6.72 3.08 -1.18
N ILE A 82 7.80 3.83 -1.43
CA ILE A 82 8.91 3.98 -0.47
C ILE A 82 8.43 4.64 0.82
N GLN A 83 7.64 5.71 0.73
CA GLN A 83 7.04 6.35 1.91
C GLN A 83 6.16 5.38 2.70
N ARG A 84 5.32 4.59 2.03
CA ARG A 84 4.46 3.61 2.67
C ARG A 84 5.28 2.47 3.31
N LEU A 85 6.32 2.00 2.62
CA LEU A 85 7.23 0.99 3.13
C LEU A 85 7.92 1.50 4.41
N HIS A 86 8.34 2.76 4.45
CA HIS A 86 8.86 3.38 5.66
C HIS A 86 7.82 3.42 6.78
N THR A 87 6.52 3.62 6.50
CA THR A 87 5.47 3.54 7.53
C THR A 87 5.20 2.11 8.02
N VAL A 88 5.32 1.11 7.15
CA VAL A 88 4.98 -0.30 7.45
C VAL A 88 6.17 -1.06 8.06
N VAL A 89 7.38 -0.84 7.57
CA VAL A 89 8.63 -1.52 7.97
C VAL A 89 9.44 -0.68 8.94
N GLY A 90 9.46 0.64 8.74
CA GLY A 90 9.99 1.56 9.72
C GLY A 90 9.09 1.47 10.93
N PHE A 91 9.54 0.71 11.92
CA PHE A 91 9.12 0.91 13.29
C PHE A 91 8.97 2.41 13.49
N PHE A 92 7.75 2.86 13.77
CA PHE A 92 7.57 4.11 14.50
C PHE A 92 8.45 3.95 15.74
N ASP A 93 9.67 4.48 15.69
CA ASP A 93 10.39 4.82 16.88
C ASP A 93 9.53 5.89 17.53
N LYS A 94 8.66 5.43 18.43
CA LYS A 94 7.68 6.25 19.11
C LYS A 94 8.39 7.39 19.84
N ASP A 95 9.66 7.21 20.19
CA ASP A 95 10.43 8.20 20.91
C ASP A 95 10.98 9.28 19.96
N LEU A 96 11.39 8.92 18.74
CA LEU A 96 11.65 9.88 17.66
C LEU A 96 10.39 10.65 17.22
N LEU A 97 9.23 9.99 17.15
CA LEU A 97 7.96 10.67 16.87
C LEU A 97 7.60 11.64 18.01
N LYS A 98 7.68 11.19 19.27
CA LYS A 98 7.47 12.05 20.44
C LYS A 98 8.42 13.24 20.44
N HIS A 99 9.70 13.04 20.09
CA HIS A 99 10.68 14.12 19.99
C HIS A 99 10.32 15.10 18.87
N LYS A 100 9.93 14.61 17.69
CA LYS A 100 9.48 15.45 16.57
C LYS A 100 8.22 16.25 16.89
N ILE A 101 7.27 15.65 17.62
CA ILE A 101 6.06 16.35 18.11
C ILE A 101 6.48 17.42 19.14
N ARG A 102 7.31 17.08 20.13
CA ARG A 102 7.75 18.01 21.19
C ARG A 102 8.47 19.24 20.63
N HIS A 103 9.38 19.06 19.67
CA HIS A 103 10.09 20.19 19.04
C HIS A 103 9.17 21.04 18.17
N ARG A 104 8.18 20.44 17.47
CA ARG A 104 7.18 21.21 16.71
C ARG A 104 6.28 22.04 17.62
N THR A 105 5.79 21.46 18.73
CA THR A 105 4.98 22.21 19.69
C THR A 105 5.79 23.34 20.31
N ALA A 106 7.03 23.09 20.74
CA ALA A 106 7.89 24.13 21.31
C ALA A 106 8.23 25.26 20.32
N ALA A 107 8.46 24.93 19.04
CA ALA A 107 8.68 25.95 18.00
C ALA A 107 7.43 26.79 17.74
N ASN A 108 6.25 26.17 17.71
CA ASN A 108 4.98 26.90 17.55
C ASN A 108 4.68 27.79 18.76
N THR A 109 4.94 27.31 19.99
CA THR A 109 4.75 28.11 21.20
C THR A 109 5.75 29.27 21.28
N ALA A 110 7.01 29.05 20.87
CA ALA A 110 8.00 30.12 20.82
C ALA A 110 7.69 31.16 19.72
N GLU A 111 7.11 30.74 18.59
CA GLU A 111 6.65 31.65 17.53
C GLU A 111 5.38 32.42 17.95
N GLU A 112 4.47 31.79 18.70
CA GLU A 112 3.33 32.45 19.33
C GLU A 112 3.77 33.44 20.41
N GLU A 113 4.74 33.10 21.27
CA GLU A 113 5.31 33.99 22.27
C GLU A 113 6.07 35.17 21.63
N LEU A 114 6.89 34.93 20.60
CA LEU A 114 7.57 36.00 19.85
C LEU A 114 6.57 36.94 19.17
N ASN A 115 5.48 36.41 18.61
CA ASN A 115 4.41 37.22 18.04
C ASN A 115 3.69 38.03 19.13
N LEU A 116 3.44 37.46 20.32
CA LEU A 116 2.85 38.19 21.46
C LEU A 116 3.78 39.30 21.98
N PHE A 117 5.09 39.05 22.04
CA PHE A 117 6.10 40.04 22.44
C PHE A 117 6.33 41.15 21.38
N GLN A 118 6.03 40.90 20.11
CA GLN A 118 6.10 41.93 19.05
C GLN A 118 4.90 42.89 19.02
N PHE A 119 3.81 42.58 19.72
CA PHE A 119 2.59 43.42 19.76
C PHE A 119 2.33 44.11 21.12
N GLN A 120 3.26 44.06 22.08
CA GLN A 120 3.20 44.86 23.30
C GLN A 120 4.29 45.93 23.27
N TRP A 121 3.86 47.18 23.05
CA TRP A 121 4.62 48.40 23.37
C TRP A 121 4.56 48.66 24.87
#